data_AF-A0A0L0HCF6-F1
#
_entry.id   AF-A0A0L0HCF6-F1
#
_cell.length_a   1.000
_cell.length_b   1.000
_cell.length_c   1.000
_cell.angle_alpha   90.00
_cell.angle_beta   90.00
_cell.angle_gamma   90.00
#
_symmetry.space_group_name_H-M   'P 1'
#
loop_
_entity.id
_entity.type
_entity.pdbx_description
1 polymer ?
#
loop_
_entity_poly.entity_id
_entity_poly.type
_entity_poly.pdbx_seq_one_letter_code
_entity_poly.pdbx_strand_id
1 'polypeptide(L)'
;MSASALLASATHPTELYALFKFLATPSPKLEDATAAASPSVSDPSYSRRMCYHFLNLTSRSFARVIQELDAELRHPICIFYLVLRGLDTVEDDMTIPLERKKEVLQNFHKSIYQRGWTFTENGESEKDRELLVKFDVVVNEFLSLKESYQTVIADITKRMGHGMSDFVSRPLQTDKSIHHIEITTKADYNLYTHYVAGLVGIGLTELFVASGLERPSLGAPHNIELANEMGQFLQKVNILKDFLEDLGEGRVFWPKEVWSKHVPKGAPAEALAKEENIARALACLNELVVDALEHVPNCLEYMSCIQNQTVFQFCAIPQMMAIATLDRFFNDPTLFRTTGTKIRRGLAVKLMLKSGDMDSVKRTYEQYALSINRKNAQRVGTNEQDDSFLKVSTTCAKIVRWIHTHDQKYGLVTNGRRKDSGYGSTLVDQSSNSGGYSFIVVIGVVMIGLALSLGMLPAVQ
;
A
#
# COMPACT_ATOMS: atom_id res chain seq x y z
N MET A 1 22.64 4.74 1.78
CA MET A 1 22.00 3.81 0.82
C MET A 1 22.51 2.42 1.14
N SER A 2 21.65 1.45 1.41
CA SER A 2 22.13 0.10 1.73
C SER A 2 22.72 -0.56 0.48
N ALA A 3 23.86 -1.23 0.62
CA ALA A 3 24.48 -2.00 -0.47
C ALA A 3 23.50 -3.04 -1.07
N SER A 4 22.56 -3.53 -0.24
CA SER A 4 21.48 -4.42 -0.65
C SER A 4 20.55 -3.83 -1.72
N ALA A 5 20.27 -2.52 -1.69
CA ALA A 5 19.38 -1.88 -2.65
C ALA A 5 20.01 -1.72 -4.04
N LEU A 6 21.32 -1.40 -4.09
CA LEU A 6 22.09 -1.36 -5.33
C LEU A 6 22.20 -2.76 -5.93
N LEU A 7 22.56 -3.75 -5.10
CA LEU A 7 22.72 -5.13 -5.56
C LEU A 7 21.40 -5.69 -6.11
N ALA A 8 20.29 -5.47 -5.42
CA ALA A 8 18.97 -5.89 -5.89
C ALA A 8 18.55 -5.22 -7.21
N SER A 9 19.15 -4.06 -7.55
CA SER A 9 18.86 -3.31 -8.78
C SER A 9 19.95 -3.47 -9.85
N ALA A 10 20.98 -4.29 -9.62
CA ALA A 10 22.16 -4.37 -10.48
C ALA A 10 21.84 -4.77 -11.93
N THR A 11 20.82 -5.61 -12.12
CA THR A 11 20.33 -6.06 -13.43
C THR A 11 19.26 -5.13 -14.03
N HIS A 12 18.98 -3.99 -13.39
CA HIS A 12 17.96 -3.03 -13.79
C HIS A 12 18.57 -1.61 -13.96
N PRO A 13 19.19 -1.31 -15.13
CA PRO A 13 19.91 -0.05 -15.34
C PRO A 13 19.07 1.22 -15.08
N THR A 14 17.79 1.19 -15.45
CA THR A 14 16.88 2.32 -15.21
C THR A 14 16.51 2.50 -13.73
N GLU A 15 16.56 1.44 -12.92
CA GLU A 15 16.38 1.53 -11.46
C GLU A 15 17.65 2.08 -10.80
N LEU A 16 18.84 1.68 -11.25
CA LEU A 16 20.10 2.25 -10.79
C LEU A 16 20.19 3.75 -11.08
N TYR A 17 19.86 4.17 -12.31
CA TYR A 17 19.80 5.58 -12.67
C TYR A 17 18.83 6.36 -11.75
N ALA A 18 17.66 5.79 -11.46
CA ALA A 18 16.70 6.40 -10.55
C ALA A 18 17.26 6.52 -9.12
N LEU A 19 17.94 5.48 -8.62
CA LEU A 19 18.61 5.53 -7.31
C LEU A 19 19.68 6.62 -7.26
N PHE A 20 20.54 6.71 -8.27
CA PHE A 20 21.57 7.76 -8.33
C PHE A 20 20.97 9.16 -8.42
N LYS A 21 19.96 9.35 -9.29
CA LYS A 21 19.24 10.63 -9.40
C LYS A 21 18.61 11.02 -8.07
N PHE A 22 17.97 10.07 -7.39
CA PHE A 22 17.35 10.28 -6.09
C PHE A 22 18.36 10.66 -4.99
N LEU A 23 19.58 10.14 -5.04
CA LEU A 23 20.66 10.52 -4.14
C LEU A 23 21.24 11.91 -4.45
N ALA A 24 21.29 12.27 -5.73
CA ALA A 24 21.80 13.55 -6.17
C ALA A 24 20.81 14.70 -5.92
N THR A 25 19.51 14.40 -5.85
CA THR A 25 18.49 15.39 -5.46
C THR A 25 18.65 15.69 -3.97
N PRO A 26 18.94 16.95 -3.58
CA PRO A 26 18.91 17.34 -2.19
C PRO A 26 17.56 16.96 -1.61
N SER A 27 17.52 16.22 -0.51
CA SER A 27 16.27 16.09 0.26
C SER A 27 15.76 17.50 0.54
N PRO A 28 14.43 17.74 0.57
CA PRO A 28 13.91 18.98 1.11
C PRO A 28 14.67 19.28 2.40
N LYS A 29 15.00 20.55 2.65
CA LYS A 29 15.43 20.93 4.00
C LYS A 29 14.29 20.49 4.91
N LEU A 30 14.38 19.28 5.47
CA LEU A 30 13.59 18.90 6.62
C LEU A 30 13.83 20.08 7.55
N GLU A 31 12.77 20.74 7.98
CA GLU A 31 12.90 21.72 9.05
C GLU A 31 13.60 21.11 10.27
N ASP A 32 13.69 19.77 10.33
CA ASP A 32 14.51 19.01 11.28
C ASP A 32 15.37 17.93 10.57
N ALA A 33 16.53 18.29 10.04
CA ALA A 33 17.55 17.30 9.62
C ALA A 33 18.01 16.36 10.76
N THR A 34 17.53 16.60 11.99
CA THR A 34 17.70 15.80 13.20
C THR A 34 16.61 14.74 13.42
N ALA A 35 15.58 14.63 12.58
CA ALA A 35 14.42 13.73 12.80
C ALA A 35 14.75 12.22 12.82
N ALA A 36 15.97 11.82 12.43
CA ALA A 36 16.43 10.44 12.54
C ALA A 36 16.77 10.02 13.97
N ALA A 37 17.07 10.97 14.86
CA ALA A 37 17.31 10.73 16.28
C ALA A 37 16.13 11.22 17.12
N SER A 38 15.85 10.54 18.24
CA SER A 38 14.85 11.02 19.19
C SER A 38 15.29 12.41 19.73
N PRO A 39 14.46 13.47 19.60
CA PRO A 39 14.79 14.80 20.08
C PRO A 39 14.93 14.85 21.61
N SER A 40 15.76 15.79 22.10
CA SER A 40 15.87 16.07 23.53
C SER A 40 14.57 16.65 24.09
N VAL A 41 14.15 16.20 25.28
CA VAL A 41 12.96 16.71 25.98
C VAL A 41 13.07 18.21 26.31
N SER A 42 14.28 18.75 26.40
CA SER A 42 14.53 20.18 26.61
C SER A 42 14.28 21.05 25.36
N ASP A 43 13.95 20.46 24.22
CA ASP A 43 13.74 21.17 22.98
C ASP A 43 12.38 21.90 22.96
N PRO A 44 12.33 23.22 22.65
CA PRO A 44 11.06 23.95 22.57
C PRO A 44 10.07 23.41 21.52
N SER A 45 10.57 22.66 20.53
CA SER A 45 9.80 22.01 19.46
C SER A 45 9.74 20.48 19.62
N TYR A 46 9.99 19.97 20.83
CA TYR A 46 10.04 18.53 21.12
C TYR A 46 8.84 17.76 20.55
N SER A 47 7.60 18.20 20.81
CA SER A 47 6.39 17.51 20.36
C SER A 47 6.32 17.35 18.84
N ARG A 48 6.53 18.45 18.11
CA ARG A 48 6.59 18.44 16.64
C ARG A 48 7.69 17.53 16.11
N ARG A 49 8.92 17.62 16.64
CA ARG A 49 10.03 16.76 16.21
C ARG A 49 9.78 15.29 16.51
N MET A 50 9.19 14.98 17.67
CA MET A 50 8.79 13.62 18.02
C MET A 50 7.75 13.07 17.04
N CYS A 51 6.79 13.89 16.59
CA CYS A 51 5.83 13.47 15.57
C CYS A 51 6.54 13.08 14.27
N TYR A 52 7.47 13.90 13.76
CA TYR A 52 8.23 13.53 12.56
C TYR A 52 9.18 12.35 12.79
N HIS A 53 9.71 12.18 14.00
CA HIS A 53 10.46 10.98 14.39
C HIS A 53 9.59 9.72 14.28
N PHE A 54 8.40 9.74 14.89
CA PHE A 54 7.43 8.64 14.79
C PHE A 54 6.95 8.40 13.36
N LEU A 55 6.77 9.46 12.57
CA LEU A 55 6.44 9.33 11.16
C LEU A 55 7.51 8.55 10.42
N ASN A 56 8.79 8.90 10.61
CA ASN A 56 9.90 8.19 9.98
C ASN A 56 10.03 6.74 10.47
N LEU A 57 9.82 6.51 11.77
CA LEU A 57 9.90 5.19 12.40
C LEU A 57 8.84 4.23 11.85
N THR A 58 7.59 4.69 11.76
CA THR A 58 6.44 3.84 11.42
C THR A 58 6.16 3.78 9.91
N SER A 59 6.43 4.86 9.16
CA SER A 59 6.01 5.02 7.75
C SER A 59 7.15 4.80 6.73
N ARG A 60 8.40 5.00 7.17
CA ARG A 60 9.63 4.86 6.36
C ARG A 60 9.58 5.60 5.03
N SER A 61 9.37 4.91 3.90
CA SER A 61 9.41 5.52 2.57
C SER A 61 8.25 6.49 2.35
N PHE A 62 7.11 6.24 2.98
CA PHE A 62 5.94 7.13 2.88
C PHE A 62 6.10 8.40 3.74
N ALA A 63 6.95 8.38 4.78
CA ALA A 63 7.33 9.57 5.54
C ALA A 63 7.91 10.66 4.64
N ARG A 64 8.73 10.28 3.64
CA ARG A 64 9.29 11.23 2.67
C ARG A 64 8.22 11.85 1.79
N VAL A 65 7.25 11.04 1.34
CA VAL A 65 6.13 11.50 0.50
C VAL A 65 5.29 12.54 1.25
N ILE A 66 5.04 12.31 2.55
CA ILE A 66 4.36 13.29 3.42
C ILE A 66 5.20 14.56 3.57
N GLN A 67 6.51 14.44 3.74
CA GLN A 67 7.40 15.59 3.91
C GLN A 67 7.59 16.42 2.63
N GLU A 68 7.33 15.84 1.45
CA GLU A 68 7.34 16.55 0.16
C GLU A 68 6.04 17.30 -0.14
N LEU A 69 5.00 17.15 0.69
CA LEU A 69 3.78 17.96 0.60
C LEU A 69 4.05 19.45 0.78
N ASP A 70 3.13 20.24 0.22
CA ASP A 70 2.95 21.66 0.53
C ASP A 70 2.99 21.90 2.04
N ALA A 71 3.63 22.99 2.46
CA ALA A 71 3.85 23.31 3.86
C ALA A 71 2.53 23.40 4.65
N GLU A 72 1.43 23.82 4.01
CA GLU A 72 0.11 23.90 4.65
C GLU A 72 -0.45 22.53 5.03
N LEU A 73 -0.17 21.48 4.23
CA LEU A 73 -0.70 20.14 4.45
C LEU A 73 0.28 19.18 5.14
N ARG A 74 1.58 19.45 5.08
CA ARG A 74 2.62 18.54 5.59
C ARG A 74 2.38 18.15 7.05
N HIS A 75 2.20 19.14 7.93
CA HIS A 75 2.02 18.88 9.36
C HIS A 75 0.65 18.29 9.70
N PRO A 76 -0.48 18.83 9.19
CA PRO A 76 -1.79 18.19 9.39
C PRO A 76 -1.84 16.72 8.95
N ILE A 77 -1.24 16.38 7.81
CA ILE A 77 -1.22 14.99 7.30
C ILE A 77 -0.26 14.10 8.10
N CYS A 78 0.86 14.65 8.60
CA CYS A 78 1.71 13.94 9.57
C CYS A 78 0.90 13.53 10.81
N ILE A 79 0.17 14.48 11.41
CA ILE A 79 -0.65 14.22 12.60
C ILE A 79 -1.81 13.27 12.27
N PHE A 80 -2.50 13.45 11.15
CA PHE A 80 -3.55 12.54 10.71
C PHE A 80 -3.03 11.09 10.61
N TYR A 81 -1.88 10.91 9.96
CA TYR A 81 -1.24 9.60 9.85
C TYR A 81 -0.89 9.01 11.23
N LEU A 82 -0.32 9.78 12.15
CA LEU A 82 0.07 9.29 13.48
C LEU A 82 -1.14 8.94 14.34
N VAL A 83 -2.22 9.71 14.26
CA VAL A 83 -3.48 9.41 14.94
C VAL A 83 -4.03 8.07 14.47
N LEU A 84 -4.11 7.87 13.15
CA LEU A 84 -4.61 6.61 12.61
C LEU A 84 -3.65 5.43 12.84
N ARG A 85 -2.34 5.65 12.83
CA ARG A 85 -1.34 4.62 13.18
C ARG A 85 -1.45 4.20 14.65
N GLY A 86 -1.73 5.14 15.55
CA GLY A 86 -2.01 4.83 16.95
C GLY A 86 -3.25 3.96 17.10
N LEU A 87 -4.32 4.30 16.36
CA LEU A 87 -5.55 3.50 16.33
C LEU A 87 -5.32 2.08 15.78
N ASP A 88 -4.60 1.96 14.66
CA ASP A 88 -4.18 0.71 14.00
C ASP A 88 -3.38 -0.18 14.97
N THR A 89 -2.45 0.40 15.72
CA THR A 89 -1.63 -0.31 16.71
C THR A 89 -2.49 -0.89 17.84
N VAL A 90 -3.64 -0.27 18.18
CA VAL A 90 -4.58 -0.85 19.16
C VAL A 90 -5.41 -1.99 18.55
N GLU A 91 -5.79 -1.89 17.28
CA GLU A 91 -6.53 -2.96 16.58
C GLU A 91 -5.65 -4.22 16.43
N ASP A 92 -4.41 -4.04 15.98
CA ASP A 92 -3.47 -5.11 15.65
C ASP A 92 -2.91 -5.83 16.87
N ASP A 93 -2.87 -5.17 18.03
CA ASP A 93 -2.27 -5.75 19.23
C ASP A 93 -3.17 -6.84 19.84
N MET A 94 -2.78 -8.10 19.64
CA MET A 94 -3.53 -9.27 20.13
C MET A 94 -3.38 -9.53 21.63
N THR A 95 -2.53 -8.78 22.33
CA THR A 95 -2.36 -8.88 23.78
C THR A 95 -3.41 -8.07 24.56
N ILE A 96 -4.09 -7.12 23.91
CA ILE A 96 -5.13 -6.30 24.53
C ILE A 96 -6.43 -7.11 24.64
N PRO A 97 -7.03 -7.26 25.84
CA PRO A 97 -8.33 -7.91 25.99
C PRO A 97 -9.42 -7.26 25.13
N LEU A 98 -10.27 -8.07 24.51
CA LEU A 98 -11.28 -7.61 23.54
C LEU A 98 -12.14 -6.43 24.05
N GLU A 99 -12.66 -6.50 25.27
CA GLU A 99 -13.50 -5.42 25.80
C GLU A 99 -12.72 -4.12 26.01
N ARG A 100 -11.45 -4.21 26.41
CA ARG A 100 -10.56 -3.04 26.52
C ARG A 100 -10.23 -2.47 25.13
N LYS A 101 -9.93 -3.34 24.16
CA LYS A 101 -9.69 -2.97 22.76
C LYS A 101 -10.89 -2.19 22.20
N LYS A 102 -12.11 -2.72 22.35
CA LYS A 102 -13.35 -2.06 21.91
C LYS A 102 -13.52 -0.68 22.54
N GLU A 103 -13.34 -0.58 23.86
CA GLU A 103 -13.46 0.70 24.58
C GLU A 103 -12.51 1.75 24.04
N VAL A 104 -11.24 1.38 23.83
CA VAL A 104 -10.20 2.28 23.32
C VAL A 104 -10.51 2.68 21.87
N LEU A 105 -10.80 1.72 20.98
CA LEU A 105 -11.11 1.99 19.58
C LEU A 105 -12.31 2.94 19.44
N GLN A 106 -13.38 2.72 20.21
CA GLN A 106 -14.61 3.52 20.13
C GLN A 106 -14.44 4.94 20.66
N ASN A 107 -13.50 5.16 21.59
CA ASN A 107 -13.29 6.45 22.25
C ASN A 107 -11.98 7.15 21.84
N PHE A 108 -11.16 6.56 20.97
CA PHE A 108 -9.86 7.12 20.56
C PHE A 108 -10.00 8.55 20.01
N HIS A 109 -11.08 8.83 19.28
CA HIS A 109 -11.39 10.17 18.77
C HIS A 109 -11.67 11.22 19.85
N LYS A 110 -11.98 10.80 21.09
CA LYS A 110 -12.10 11.69 22.26
C LYS A 110 -10.74 11.81 22.96
N SER A 111 -9.99 10.72 23.03
CA SER A 111 -8.64 10.67 23.59
C SER A 111 -7.69 11.65 22.90
N ILE A 112 -7.82 11.85 21.58
CA ILE A 112 -7.00 12.83 20.84
C ILE A 112 -7.24 14.28 21.28
N TYR A 113 -8.34 14.59 21.97
CA TYR A 113 -8.60 15.90 22.58
C TYR A 113 -8.12 16.01 24.04
N GLN A 114 -7.77 14.88 24.68
CA GLN A 114 -7.37 14.84 26.08
C GLN A 114 -5.86 15.08 26.21
N ARG A 115 -5.47 16.29 26.64
CA ARG A 115 -4.06 16.62 26.92
C ARG A 115 -3.43 15.61 27.88
N GLY A 116 -2.22 15.15 27.53
CA GLY A 116 -1.48 14.16 28.33
C GLY A 116 -1.97 12.72 28.18
N TRP A 117 -2.89 12.44 27.26
CA TRP A 117 -3.32 11.05 27.00
C TRP A 117 -2.18 10.23 26.41
N THR A 118 -1.95 9.06 26.98
CA THR A 118 -1.00 8.04 26.56
C THR A 118 -1.63 6.67 26.75
N PHE A 119 -1.13 5.64 26.09
CA PHE A 119 -1.61 4.28 26.24
C PHE A 119 -0.42 3.31 26.39
N THR A 120 -0.31 2.70 27.56
CA THR A 120 0.82 1.83 27.94
C THR A 120 0.45 0.35 28.01
N GLU A 121 -0.82 0.01 27.74
CA GLU A 121 -1.35 -1.36 27.86
C GLU A 121 -0.99 -2.24 26.65
N ASN A 122 -0.34 -1.71 25.60
CA ASN A 122 0.11 -2.56 24.49
C ASN A 122 1.14 -3.61 24.92
N GLY A 123 1.18 -4.71 24.17
CA GLY A 123 2.20 -5.74 24.29
C GLY A 123 3.61 -5.17 24.13
N GLU A 124 4.58 -5.67 24.91
CA GLU A 124 5.95 -5.15 24.89
C GLU A 124 6.65 -5.34 23.55
N SER A 125 6.24 -6.34 22.77
CA SER A 125 6.74 -6.64 21.43
C SER A 125 6.02 -5.90 20.31
N GLU A 126 4.98 -5.12 20.61
CA GLU A 126 4.24 -4.38 19.58
C GLU A 126 5.15 -3.37 18.91
N LYS A 127 5.28 -3.52 17.58
CA LYS A 127 6.29 -2.83 16.78
C LYS A 127 6.25 -1.31 16.94
N ASP A 128 5.04 -0.75 16.96
CA ASP A 128 4.81 0.70 17.00
C ASP A 128 4.37 1.18 18.40
N ARG A 129 4.57 0.37 19.45
CA ARG A 129 4.20 0.67 20.85
C ARG A 129 4.64 2.05 21.34
N GLU A 130 5.86 2.47 21.00
CA GLU A 130 6.42 3.73 21.51
C GLU A 130 5.55 4.94 21.14
N LEU A 131 4.87 4.90 19.98
CA LEU A 131 3.94 5.95 19.56
C LEU A 131 2.79 6.12 20.57
N LEU A 132 2.21 5.01 21.04
CA LEU A 132 1.09 5.03 22.00
C LEU A 132 1.55 5.40 23.41
N VAL A 133 2.74 4.95 23.82
CA VAL A 133 3.33 5.29 25.13
C VAL A 133 3.62 6.79 25.24
N LYS A 134 3.98 7.45 24.14
CA LYS A 134 4.29 8.89 24.08
C LYS A 134 3.25 9.66 23.25
N PHE A 135 1.99 9.20 23.25
CA PHE A 135 0.96 9.75 22.36
C PHE A 135 0.55 11.18 22.73
N ASP A 136 0.90 11.65 23.93
CA ASP A 136 0.69 13.01 24.40
C ASP A 136 1.32 14.06 23.47
N VAL A 137 2.44 13.73 22.82
CA VAL A 137 3.07 14.62 21.83
C VAL A 137 2.20 14.79 20.58
N VAL A 138 1.52 13.72 20.14
CA VAL A 138 0.60 13.75 18.99
C VAL A 138 -0.63 14.56 19.35
N VAL A 139 -1.17 14.38 20.56
CA VAL A 139 -2.30 15.18 21.09
C VAL A 139 -1.95 16.67 21.10
N ASN A 140 -0.76 17.04 21.60
CA ASN A 140 -0.34 18.44 21.67
C ASN A 140 -0.29 19.09 20.29
N GLU A 141 0.26 18.39 19.30
CA GLU A 141 0.33 18.88 17.93
C GLU A 141 -1.04 18.89 17.24
N PHE A 142 -1.88 17.87 17.46
CA PHE A 142 -3.27 17.84 16.97
C PHE A 142 -4.08 19.05 17.44
N LEU A 143 -4.02 19.37 18.74
CA LEU A 143 -4.71 20.52 19.33
C LEU A 143 -4.17 21.87 18.84
N SER A 144 -3.00 21.89 18.19
CA SER A 144 -2.42 23.10 17.59
C SER A 144 -2.87 23.35 16.15
N LEU A 145 -3.49 22.35 15.49
CA LEU A 145 -3.97 22.46 14.12
C LEU A 145 -5.17 23.40 14.00
N LYS A 146 -5.48 23.86 12.79
CA LYS A 146 -6.73 24.58 12.49
C LYS A 146 -7.93 23.71 12.87
N GLU A 147 -8.99 24.33 13.36
CA GLU A 147 -10.22 23.63 13.78
C GLU A 147 -10.83 22.78 12.66
N SER A 148 -10.74 23.24 11.41
CA SER A 148 -11.18 22.49 10.23
C SER A 148 -10.44 21.16 10.09
N TYR A 149 -9.12 21.13 10.33
CA TYR A 149 -8.32 19.91 10.29
C TYR A 149 -8.61 18.99 11.48
N GLN A 150 -8.75 19.57 12.67
CA GLN A 150 -9.09 18.79 13.87
C GLN A 150 -10.42 18.05 13.69
N THR A 151 -11.42 18.73 13.14
CA THR A 151 -12.75 18.18 12.87
C THR A 151 -12.68 16.98 11.94
N VAL A 152 -11.95 17.10 10.82
CA VAL A 152 -11.79 15.99 9.84
C VAL A 152 -11.08 14.80 10.50
N ILE A 153 -9.94 15.03 11.15
CA ILE A 153 -9.15 13.97 11.79
C ILE A 153 -9.99 13.25 12.85
N ALA A 154 -10.75 13.99 13.67
CA ALA A 154 -11.59 13.41 14.71
C ALA A 154 -12.77 12.60 14.15
N ASP A 155 -13.45 13.10 13.10
CA ASP A 155 -14.56 12.36 12.46
C ASP A 155 -14.08 11.04 11.86
N ILE A 156 -12.98 11.08 11.11
CA ILE A 156 -12.42 9.88 10.48
C ILE A 156 -11.94 8.89 11.55
N THR A 157 -11.24 9.36 12.58
CA THR A 157 -10.80 8.52 13.70
C THR A 157 -11.99 7.86 14.39
N LYS A 158 -13.09 8.58 14.59
CA LYS A 158 -14.31 8.04 15.20
C LYS A 158 -14.91 6.92 14.34
N ARG A 159 -15.13 7.18 13.05
CA ARG A 159 -15.74 6.22 12.12
C ARG A 159 -14.87 4.98 11.92
N MET A 160 -13.56 5.16 11.79
CA MET A 160 -12.58 4.08 11.66
C MET A 160 -12.53 3.24 12.95
N GLY A 161 -12.46 3.88 14.12
CA GLY A 161 -12.45 3.18 15.41
C GLY A 161 -13.74 2.40 15.68
N HIS A 162 -14.90 2.93 15.27
CA HIS A 162 -16.18 2.22 15.37
C HIS A 162 -16.20 1.00 14.43
N GLY A 163 -15.77 1.18 13.17
CA GLY A 163 -15.66 0.08 12.20
C GLY A 163 -14.71 -1.02 12.64
N MET A 164 -13.51 -0.67 13.11
CA MET A 164 -12.53 -1.62 13.66
C MET A 164 -13.14 -2.37 14.87
N SER A 165 -13.78 -1.64 15.79
CA SER A 165 -14.47 -2.24 16.94
C SER A 165 -15.55 -3.24 16.51
N ASP A 166 -16.31 -2.94 15.47
CA ASP A 166 -17.34 -3.84 14.95
C ASP A 166 -16.73 -5.13 14.41
N PHE A 167 -15.64 -5.05 13.64
CA PHE A 167 -14.98 -6.21 13.04
C PHE A 167 -14.27 -7.11 14.06
N VAL A 168 -13.54 -6.54 15.04
CA VAL A 168 -12.90 -7.33 16.10
C VAL A 168 -13.91 -8.00 17.04
N SER A 169 -15.15 -7.50 17.07
CA SER A 169 -16.24 -8.07 17.90
C SER A 169 -17.01 -9.18 17.20
N ARG A 170 -16.77 -9.44 15.90
CA ARG A 170 -17.55 -10.43 15.15
C ARG A 170 -17.26 -11.84 15.65
N PRO A 171 -18.30 -12.70 15.77
CA PRO A 171 -18.07 -14.11 16.05
C PRO A 171 -17.24 -14.75 14.94
N LEU A 172 -16.12 -15.36 15.34
CA LEU A 172 -15.31 -16.19 14.46
C LEU A 172 -16.08 -17.47 14.12
N GLN A 173 -16.06 -17.84 12.86
CA GLN A 173 -16.67 -19.07 12.38
C GLN A 173 -15.68 -20.23 12.37
N THR A 174 -14.39 -19.93 12.36
CA THR A 174 -13.29 -20.89 12.58
C THR A 174 -12.92 -20.97 14.06
N ASP A 175 -11.95 -21.83 14.40
CA ASP A 175 -11.56 -22.08 15.78
C ASP A 175 -11.19 -20.76 16.50
N LYS A 176 -11.95 -20.43 17.56
CA LYS A 176 -11.79 -19.21 18.37
C LYS A 176 -10.43 -19.11 19.07
N SER A 177 -9.63 -20.18 19.07
CA SER A 177 -8.32 -20.21 19.73
C SER A 177 -7.19 -19.62 18.89
N ILE A 178 -7.36 -19.48 17.57
CA ILE A 178 -6.27 -19.06 16.66
C ILE A 178 -6.58 -17.74 15.94
N HIS A 179 -7.84 -17.49 15.62
CA HIS A 179 -8.20 -16.30 14.84
C HIS A 179 -8.65 -15.14 15.71
N HIS A 180 -8.37 -13.91 15.27
CA HIS A 180 -8.82 -12.68 15.93
C HIS A 180 -9.75 -11.84 15.05
N ILE A 181 -9.61 -11.96 13.73
CA ILE A 181 -10.47 -11.32 12.72
C ILE A 181 -10.71 -12.31 11.58
N GLU A 182 -11.97 -12.48 11.17
CA GLU A 182 -12.37 -13.29 10.01
C GLU A 182 -13.35 -12.51 9.12
N ILE A 183 -12.94 -12.24 7.88
CA ILE A 183 -13.80 -11.63 6.86
C ILE A 183 -14.63 -12.72 6.17
N THR A 184 -15.96 -12.61 6.23
CA THR A 184 -16.84 -13.67 5.72
C THR A 184 -17.21 -13.47 4.25
N THR A 185 -17.80 -12.33 3.90
CA THR A 185 -18.32 -12.06 2.54
C THR A 185 -17.48 -11.04 1.78
N LYS A 186 -17.67 -10.94 0.46
CA LYS A 186 -17.10 -9.81 -0.32
C LYS A 186 -17.63 -8.46 0.14
N ALA A 187 -18.88 -8.39 0.60
CA ALA A 187 -19.46 -7.18 1.17
C ALA A 187 -18.74 -6.79 2.47
N ASP A 188 -18.43 -7.76 3.34
CA ASP A 188 -17.62 -7.53 4.54
C ASP A 188 -16.21 -7.06 4.19
N TYR A 189 -15.61 -7.64 3.15
CA TYR A 189 -14.29 -7.24 2.68
C TYR A 189 -14.26 -5.77 2.21
N ASN A 190 -15.26 -5.36 1.43
CA ASN A 190 -15.43 -3.97 1.01
C ASN A 190 -15.71 -3.04 2.20
N LEU A 191 -16.52 -3.49 3.16
CA LEU A 191 -16.84 -2.70 4.36
C LEU A 191 -15.63 -2.55 5.30
N TYR A 192 -14.86 -3.62 5.50
CA TYR A 192 -13.62 -3.58 6.28
C TYR A 192 -12.62 -2.63 5.63
N THR A 193 -12.35 -2.81 4.34
CA THR A 193 -11.42 -1.94 3.59
C THR A 193 -11.92 -0.50 3.47
N HIS A 194 -13.23 -0.26 3.50
CA HIS A 194 -13.80 1.07 3.68
C HIS A 194 -13.36 1.68 5.02
N TYR A 195 -13.58 0.98 6.14
CA TYR A 195 -13.25 1.51 7.45
C TYR A 195 -11.75 1.79 7.63
N VAL A 196 -10.88 0.84 7.27
CA VAL A 196 -9.46 0.94 7.60
C VAL A 196 -8.63 1.71 6.58
N ALA A 197 -9.16 1.95 5.37
CA ALA A 197 -8.42 2.65 4.30
C ALA A 197 -9.27 3.60 3.45
N GLY A 198 -10.51 3.23 3.12
CA GLY A 198 -11.42 4.09 2.37
C GLY A 198 -11.68 5.43 3.09
N LEU A 199 -11.94 5.36 4.40
CA LEU A 199 -12.09 6.54 5.27
C LEU A 199 -10.81 7.40 5.28
N VAL A 200 -9.63 6.81 5.15
CA VAL A 200 -8.38 7.55 5.06
C VAL A 200 -8.33 8.38 3.78
N GLY A 201 -8.75 7.82 2.65
CA GLY A 201 -8.88 8.55 1.39
C GLY A 201 -9.90 9.70 1.47
N ILE A 202 -11.03 9.47 2.13
CA ILE A 202 -12.04 10.50 2.39
C ILE A 202 -11.47 11.63 3.25
N GLY A 203 -10.85 11.30 4.38
CA GLY A 203 -10.22 12.26 5.29
C GLY A 203 -9.13 13.09 4.62
N LEU A 204 -8.26 12.45 3.84
CA LEU A 204 -7.25 13.15 3.03
C LEU A 204 -7.91 14.14 2.07
N THR A 205 -8.98 13.73 1.38
CA THR A 205 -9.72 14.61 0.46
C THR A 205 -10.29 15.82 1.17
N GLU A 206 -10.89 15.62 2.34
CA GLU A 206 -11.44 16.71 3.16
C GLU A 206 -10.34 17.64 3.67
N LEU A 207 -9.17 17.12 4.08
CA LEU A 207 -8.00 17.94 4.44
C LEU A 207 -7.48 18.75 3.25
N PHE A 208 -7.42 18.16 2.06
CA PHE A 208 -6.99 18.86 0.84
C PHE A 208 -7.91 20.03 0.52
N VAL A 209 -9.23 19.83 0.59
CA VAL A 209 -10.22 20.88 0.37
C VAL A 209 -10.15 21.94 1.49
N ALA A 210 -10.07 21.52 2.75
CA ALA A 210 -9.99 22.43 3.90
C ALA A 210 -8.72 23.31 3.88
N SER A 211 -7.65 22.84 3.24
CA SER A 211 -6.42 23.62 3.06
C SER A 211 -6.52 24.75 2.04
N GLY A 212 -7.53 24.69 1.16
CA GLY A 212 -7.67 25.61 0.03
C GLY A 212 -6.70 25.33 -1.12
N LEU A 213 -5.86 24.29 -1.05
CA LEU A 213 -4.99 23.88 -2.14
C LEU A 213 -5.75 23.13 -3.24
N GLU A 214 -6.87 22.50 -2.90
CA GLU A 214 -7.76 21.85 -3.85
C GLU A 214 -9.13 22.54 -3.90
N ARG A 215 -9.79 22.43 -5.05
CA ARG A 215 -11.12 23.06 -5.25
C ARG A 215 -12.17 22.39 -4.37
N PRO A 216 -13.19 23.13 -3.88
CA PRO A 216 -14.31 22.54 -3.14
C PRO A 216 -15.03 21.40 -3.86
N SER A 217 -15.03 21.40 -5.19
CA SER A 217 -15.59 20.32 -6.01
C SER A 217 -14.90 18.98 -5.82
N LEU A 218 -13.65 18.94 -5.34
CA LEU A 218 -12.97 17.69 -4.99
C LEU A 218 -13.66 16.99 -3.81
N GLY A 219 -14.32 17.74 -2.91
CA GLY A 219 -15.12 17.21 -1.80
C GLY A 219 -16.57 16.88 -2.17
N ALA A 220 -16.94 16.91 -3.45
CA ALA A 220 -18.29 16.55 -3.88
C ALA A 220 -18.57 15.05 -3.65
N PRO A 221 -19.83 14.64 -3.37
CA PRO A 221 -20.16 13.24 -3.02
C PRO A 221 -19.59 12.20 -3.99
N HIS A 222 -19.61 12.48 -5.30
CA HIS A 222 -19.03 11.56 -6.29
C HIS A 222 -17.53 11.34 -6.09
N ASN A 223 -16.75 12.39 -5.82
CA ASN A 223 -15.30 12.29 -5.63
C ASN A 223 -14.94 11.68 -4.27
N ILE A 224 -15.81 11.80 -3.27
CA ILE A 224 -15.68 11.10 -1.98
C ILE A 224 -15.79 9.59 -2.17
N GLU A 225 -16.69 9.11 -3.02
CA GLU A 225 -16.75 7.68 -3.37
C GLU A 225 -15.49 7.22 -4.11
N LEU A 226 -14.97 8.03 -5.04
CA LEU A 226 -13.70 7.72 -5.71
C LEU A 226 -12.52 7.73 -4.71
N ALA A 227 -12.54 8.59 -3.70
CA ALA A 227 -11.53 8.63 -2.64
C ALA A 227 -11.59 7.37 -1.75
N ASN A 228 -12.79 6.87 -1.47
CA ASN A 228 -12.96 5.58 -0.81
C ASN A 228 -12.32 4.45 -1.63
N GLU A 229 -12.57 4.42 -2.94
CA GLU A 229 -12.01 3.42 -3.86
C GLU A 229 -10.47 3.48 -3.94
N MET A 230 -9.88 4.68 -3.87
CA MET A 230 -8.42 4.86 -3.76
C MET A 230 -7.86 4.15 -2.53
N GLY A 231 -8.52 4.30 -1.38
CA GLY A 231 -8.13 3.63 -0.13
C GLY A 231 -8.31 2.11 -0.21
N GLN A 232 -9.45 1.65 -0.73
CA GLN A 232 -9.74 0.22 -0.88
C GLN A 232 -8.74 -0.47 -1.79
N PHE A 233 -8.35 0.11 -2.92
CA PHE A 233 -7.34 -0.48 -3.79
C PHE A 233 -6.02 -0.72 -3.06
N LEU A 234 -5.51 0.29 -2.33
CA LEU A 234 -4.26 0.16 -1.57
C LEU A 234 -4.37 -0.93 -0.51
N GLN A 235 -5.47 -0.97 0.23
CA GLN A 235 -5.66 -1.94 1.29
C GLN A 235 -5.80 -3.36 0.77
N LYS A 236 -6.56 -3.56 -0.31
CA LYS A 236 -6.71 -4.86 -0.95
C LYS A 236 -5.37 -5.39 -1.46
N VAL A 237 -4.54 -4.53 -2.07
CA VAL A 237 -3.19 -4.94 -2.48
C VAL A 237 -2.31 -5.34 -1.30
N ASN A 238 -2.39 -4.65 -0.16
CA ASN A 238 -1.66 -5.02 1.05
C ASN A 238 -2.14 -6.36 1.62
N ILE A 239 -3.46 -6.54 1.79
CA ILE A 239 -4.07 -7.79 2.28
C ILE A 239 -3.69 -9.00 1.40
N LEU A 240 -3.62 -8.81 0.08
CA LEU A 240 -3.18 -9.88 -0.83
C LEU A 240 -1.70 -10.21 -0.65
N LYS A 241 -0.85 -9.18 -0.58
CA LYS A 241 0.61 -9.31 -0.43
C LYS A 241 1.02 -9.93 0.92
N ASP A 242 0.29 -9.60 1.99
CA ASP A 242 0.68 -9.90 3.37
C ASP A 242 -0.01 -11.16 3.92
N PHE A 243 -0.67 -11.96 3.05
CA PHE A 243 -1.41 -13.18 3.40
C PHE A 243 -0.72 -14.08 4.45
N LEU A 244 0.57 -14.41 4.27
CA LEU A 244 1.30 -15.27 5.22
C LEU A 244 1.64 -14.58 6.54
N GLU A 245 1.87 -13.26 6.52
CA GLU A 245 2.14 -12.46 7.71
C GLU A 245 0.87 -12.39 8.56
N ASP A 246 -0.27 -12.11 7.92
CA ASP A 246 -1.58 -12.08 8.56
C ASP A 246 -1.97 -13.43 9.16
N LEU A 247 -1.77 -14.54 8.43
CA LEU A 247 -2.01 -15.88 8.97
C LEU A 247 -1.15 -16.18 10.20
N GLY A 248 0.12 -15.77 10.19
CA GLY A 248 1.03 -15.96 11.32
C GLY A 248 0.59 -15.20 12.58
N GLU A 249 -0.17 -14.14 12.42
CA GLU A 249 -0.72 -13.29 13.50
C GLU A 249 -2.19 -13.62 13.81
N GLY A 250 -2.74 -14.71 13.25
CA GLY A 250 -4.11 -15.14 13.52
C GLY A 250 -5.17 -14.27 12.82
N ARG A 251 -4.83 -13.57 11.74
CA ARG A 251 -5.74 -12.71 10.98
C ARG A 251 -6.07 -13.33 9.63
N VAL A 252 -7.36 -13.37 9.28
CA VAL A 252 -7.82 -13.86 7.97
C VAL A 252 -8.68 -12.79 7.30
N PHE A 253 -8.01 -11.95 6.51
CA PHE A 253 -8.68 -10.86 5.78
C PHE A 253 -9.22 -11.27 4.41
N TRP A 254 -8.71 -12.37 3.84
CA TRP A 254 -9.28 -12.90 2.60
C TRP A 254 -10.71 -13.37 2.88
N PRO A 255 -11.71 -12.96 2.07
CA PRO A 255 -13.10 -13.28 2.36
C PRO A 255 -13.35 -14.78 2.23
N LYS A 256 -13.98 -15.38 3.26
CA LYS A 256 -14.37 -16.79 3.28
C LYS A 256 -15.19 -17.23 2.09
N GLU A 257 -16.10 -16.38 1.64
CA GLU A 257 -16.90 -16.58 0.43
C GLU A 257 -16.04 -16.85 -0.82
N VAL A 258 -14.79 -16.38 -0.83
CA VAL A 258 -13.83 -16.63 -1.92
C VAL A 258 -12.93 -17.81 -1.57
N TRP A 259 -12.13 -17.73 -0.51
CA TRP A 259 -11.10 -18.74 -0.27
C TRP A 259 -11.66 -20.14 -0.01
N SER A 260 -12.87 -20.25 0.56
CA SER A 260 -13.50 -21.55 0.82
C SER A 260 -13.82 -22.35 -0.45
N LYS A 261 -13.91 -21.69 -1.62
CA LYS A 261 -14.07 -22.34 -2.93
C LYS A 261 -12.77 -23.00 -3.40
N HIS A 262 -11.64 -22.52 -2.91
CA HIS A 262 -10.29 -22.85 -3.37
C HIS A 262 -9.52 -23.71 -2.36
N VAL A 263 -10.18 -24.23 -1.34
CA VAL A 263 -9.59 -25.19 -0.40
C VAL A 263 -10.40 -26.48 -0.37
N PRO A 264 -9.82 -27.61 0.07
CA PRO A 264 -10.60 -28.81 0.34
C PRO A 264 -11.79 -28.51 1.25
N LYS A 265 -12.92 -29.17 1.02
CA LYS A 265 -14.17 -28.91 1.77
C LYS A 265 -13.92 -29.03 3.28
N GLY A 266 -14.23 -27.95 4.01
CA GLY A 266 -14.07 -27.87 5.47
C GLY A 266 -12.64 -27.54 5.94
N ALA A 267 -11.69 -27.36 5.04
CA ALA A 267 -10.35 -26.89 5.40
C ALA A 267 -10.36 -25.38 5.71
N PRO A 268 -9.46 -24.91 6.59
CA PRO A 268 -9.35 -23.50 6.93
C PRO A 268 -8.47 -22.74 5.91
N ALA A 269 -8.34 -21.42 6.05
CA ALA A 269 -7.62 -20.56 5.11
C ALA A 269 -6.13 -20.92 4.97
N GLU A 270 -5.51 -21.44 6.04
CA GLU A 270 -4.13 -21.91 6.10
C GLU A 270 -3.86 -23.05 5.11
N ALA A 271 -4.90 -23.75 4.65
CA ALA A 271 -4.74 -24.77 3.63
C ALA A 271 -4.17 -24.18 2.32
N LEU A 272 -4.39 -22.89 2.02
CA LEU A 272 -3.81 -22.21 0.87
C LEU A 272 -2.29 -22.06 0.97
N ALA A 273 -1.71 -22.06 2.18
CA ALA A 273 -0.27 -21.96 2.40
C ALA A 273 0.45 -23.33 2.25
N LYS A 274 -0.28 -24.43 2.05
CA LYS A 274 0.31 -25.76 1.88
C LYS A 274 0.73 -25.99 0.43
N GLU A 275 1.91 -26.58 0.24
CA GLU A 275 2.51 -26.78 -1.09
C GLU A 275 1.61 -27.63 -2.00
N GLU A 276 0.90 -28.63 -1.47
CA GLU A 276 -0.04 -29.45 -2.23
C GLU A 276 -1.28 -28.67 -2.76
N ASN A 277 -1.56 -27.48 -2.21
CA ASN A 277 -2.69 -26.65 -2.61
C ASN A 277 -2.28 -25.43 -3.45
N ILE A 278 -1.01 -25.32 -3.86
CA ILE A 278 -0.50 -24.11 -4.52
C ILE A 278 -1.29 -23.70 -5.77
N ALA A 279 -1.78 -24.67 -6.55
CA ALA A 279 -2.60 -24.39 -7.73
C ALA A 279 -3.94 -23.72 -7.35
N ARG A 280 -4.58 -24.19 -6.27
CA ARG A 280 -5.82 -23.57 -5.78
C ARG A 280 -5.56 -22.22 -5.11
N ALA A 281 -4.43 -22.11 -4.41
CA ALA A 281 -4.00 -20.85 -3.80
C ALA A 281 -3.82 -19.75 -4.85
N LEU A 282 -3.18 -20.08 -5.99
CA LEU A 282 -3.05 -19.17 -7.12
C LEU A 282 -4.40 -18.81 -7.77
N ALA A 283 -5.32 -19.78 -7.89
CA ALA A 283 -6.67 -19.50 -8.38
C ALA A 283 -7.44 -18.53 -7.46
N CYS A 284 -7.34 -18.73 -6.15
CA CYS A 284 -7.91 -17.83 -5.15
C CYS A 284 -7.31 -16.42 -5.23
N LEU A 285 -5.98 -16.33 -5.32
CA LEU A 285 -5.26 -15.08 -5.50
C LEU A 285 -5.76 -14.34 -6.74
N ASN A 286 -5.86 -15.03 -7.88
CA ASN A 286 -6.24 -14.42 -9.14
C ASN A 286 -7.71 -13.93 -9.10
N GLU A 287 -8.62 -14.64 -8.43
CA GLU A 287 -9.98 -14.15 -8.19
C GLU A 287 -10.00 -12.84 -7.36
N LEU A 288 -9.19 -12.75 -6.31
CA LEU A 288 -9.13 -11.54 -5.48
C LEU A 288 -8.33 -10.40 -6.15
N VAL A 289 -7.41 -10.72 -7.05
CA VAL A 289 -6.74 -9.72 -7.90
C VAL A 289 -7.74 -9.05 -8.83
N VAL A 290 -8.71 -9.80 -9.39
CA VAL A 290 -9.80 -9.20 -10.18
C VAL A 290 -10.54 -8.16 -9.33
N ASP A 291 -10.93 -8.55 -8.12
CA ASP A 291 -11.65 -7.68 -7.17
C ASP A 291 -10.86 -6.40 -6.84
N ALA A 292 -9.53 -6.50 -6.62
CA ALA A 292 -8.69 -5.33 -6.43
C ALA A 292 -8.58 -4.45 -7.70
N LEU A 293 -8.39 -5.05 -8.88
CA LEU A 293 -8.22 -4.30 -10.14
C LEU A 293 -9.49 -3.55 -10.56
N GLU A 294 -10.67 -3.91 -10.07
CA GLU A 294 -11.92 -3.21 -10.36
C GLU A 294 -11.95 -1.77 -9.85
N HIS A 295 -11.16 -1.45 -8.81
CA HIS A 295 -11.03 -0.09 -8.27
C HIS A 295 -10.18 0.84 -9.15
N VAL A 296 -9.31 0.30 -9.99
CA VAL A 296 -8.28 1.09 -10.70
C VAL A 296 -8.85 2.21 -11.57
N PRO A 297 -9.92 2.01 -12.37
CA PRO A 297 -10.52 3.11 -13.13
C PRO A 297 -10.97 4.27 -12.23
N ASN A 298 -11.55 3.98 -11.07
CA ASN A 298 -11.98 5.00 -10.10
C ASN A 298 -10.79 5.72 -9.46
N CYS A 299 -9.70 4.99 -9.19
CA CYS A 299 -8.46 5.57 -8.69
C CYS A 299 -7.86 6.56 -9.71
N LEU A 300 -7.87 6.19 -10.99
CA LEU A 300 -7.41 7.06 -12.07
C LEU A 300 -8.31 8.28 -12.25
N GLU A 301 -9.63 8.12 -12.16
CA GLU A 301 -10.59 9.24 -12.19
C GLU A 301 -10.33 10.22 -11.03
N TYR A 302 -10.18 9.73 -9.79
CA TYR A 302 -9.89 10.58 -8.64
C TYR A 302 -8.60 11.39 -8.85
N MET A 303 -7.49 10.72 -9.23
CA MET A 303 -6.22 11.39 -9.46
C MET A 303 -6.27 12.43 -10.58
N SER A 304 -7.16 12.26 -11.58
CA SER A 304 -7.39 13.25 -12.64
C SER A 304 -8.07 14.54 -12.16
N CYS A 305 -8.72 14.51 -11.00
CA CYS A 305 -9.42 15.65 -10.41
C CYS A 305 -8.51 16.57 -9.57
N ILE A 306 -7.34 16.07 -9.15
CA ILE A 306 -6.37 16.77 -8.28
C ILE A 306 -5.61 17.83 -9.07
N GLN A 307 -5.40 19.01 -8.49
CA GLN A 307 -4.74 20.14 -9.16
C GLN A 307 -3.39 20.52 -8.56
N ASN A 308 -3.24 20.43 -7.24
CA ASN A 308 -2.00 20.75 -6.56
C ASN A 308 -0.96 19.66 -6.82
N GLN A 309 0.22 20.08 -7.29
CA GLN A 309 1.28 19.16 -7.69
C GLN A 309 1.75 18.23 -6.57
N THR A 310 1.88 18.74 -5.35
CA THR A 310 2.37 17.94 -4.22
C THR A 310 1.30 16.97 -3.71
N VAL A 311 0.02 17.40 -3.72
CA VAL A 311 -1.14 16.53 -3.42
C VAL A 311 -1.25 15.41 -4.47
N PHE A 312 -1.09 15.75 -5.75
CA PHE A 312 -1.10 14.76 -6.84
C PHE A 312 -0.01 13.72 -6.65
N GLN A 313 1.24 14.15 -6.39
CA GLN A 313 2.35 13.23 -6.14
C GLN A 313 2.09 12.36 -4.90
N PHE A 314 1.61 12.97 -3.81
CA PHE A 314 1.26 12.26 -2.58
C PHE A 314 0.23 11.14 -2.84
N CYS A 315 -0.79 11.39 -3.66
CA CYS A 315 -1.78 10.39 -4.03
C CYS A 315 -1.25 9.38 -5.07
N ALA A 316 -0.50 9.82 -6.07
CA ALA A 316 -0.06 8.99 -7.19
C ALA A 316 1.03 7.98 -6.81
N ILE A 317 1.94 8.34 -5.91
CA ILE A 317 3.08 7.48 -5.54
C ILE A 317 2.61 6.13 -4.96
N PRO A 318 1.76 6.06 -3.91
CA PRO A 318 1.28 4.80 -3.37
C PRO A 318 0.49 3.98 -4.39
N GLN A 319 -0.33 4.65 -5.20
CA GLN A 319 -1.18 4.04 -6.23
C GLN A 319 -0.36 3.33 -7.31
N MET A 320 0.68 4.01 -7.82
CA MET A 320 1.63 3.42 -8.78
C MET A 320 2.43 2.26 -8.17
N MET A 321 2.80 2.36 -6.88
CA MET A 321 3.46 1.26 -6.18
C MET A 321 2.54 0.06 -5.98
N ALA A 322 1.25 0.29 -5.73
CA ALA A 322 0.27 -0.77 -5.53
C ALA A 322 0.05 -1.59 -6.81
N ILE A 323 -0.15 -0.96 -7.98
CA ILE A 323 -0.29 -1.70 -9.25
C ILE A 323 0.99 -2.46 -9.63
N ALA A 324 2.17 -1.89 -9.34
CA ALA A 324 3.45 -2.58 -9.54
C ALA A 324 3.64 -3.77 -8.59
N THR A 325 3.13 -3.66 -7.37
CA THR A 325 3.16 -4.73 -6.35
C THR A 325 2.21 -5.86 -6.74
N LEU A 326 1.00 -5.52 -7.19
CA LEU A 326 0.03 -6.49 -7.70
C LEU A 326 0.60 -7.24 -8.91
N ASP A 327 1.19 -6.54 -9.89
CA ASP A 327 1.89 -7.20 -11.01
C ASP A 327 3.02 -8.12 -10.53
N ARG A 328 3.75 -7.76 -9.47
CA ARG A 328 4.87 -8.54 -8.93
C ARG A 328 4.42 -9.89 -8.34
N PHE A 329 3.32 -9.93 -7.61
CA PHE A 329 2.82 -11.18 -7.00
C PHE A 329 1.77 -11.90 -7.83
N PHE A 330 1.24 -11.28 -8.89
CA PHE A 330 0.23 -11.90 -9.75
C PHE A 330 0.72 -13.24 -10.30
N ASN A 331 -0.03 -14.29 -9.96
CA ASN A 331 0.27 -15.67 -10.32
C ASN A 331 1.70 -16.14 -9.88
N ASP A 332 2.23 -15.60 -8.77
CA ASP A 332 3.52 -15.99 -8.20
C ASP A 332 3.33 -16.90 -6.96
N PRO A 333 3.72 -18.19 -7.03
CA PRO A 333 3.59 -19.11 -5.89
C PRO A 333 4.47 -18.72 -4.68
N THR A 334 5.46 -17.85 -4.87
CA THR A 334 6.32 -17.35 -3.79
C THR A 334 5.52 -16.64 -2.70
N LEU A 335 4.37 -16.04 -3.05
CA LEU A 335 3.46 -15.38 -2.11
C LEU A 335 3.00 -16.32 -0.98
N PHE A 336 2.86 -17.62 -1.28
CA PHE A 336 2.41 -18.64 -0.34
C PHE A 336 3.56 -19.41 0.33
N ARG A 337 4.82 -19.07 0.02
CA ARG A 337 6.01 -19.73 0.58
C ARG A 337 6.85 -18.84 1.48
N THR A 338 6.86 -17.53 1.21
CA THR A 338 7.71 -16.57 1.93
C THR A 338 6.97 -15.28 2.19
N THR A 339 7.13 -14.73 3.40
CA THR A 339 6.61 -13.40 3.75
C THR A 339 7.43 -12.29 3.09
N GLY A 340 6.89 -11.07 3.09
CA GLY A 340 7.63 -9.89 2.65
C GLY A 340 7.79 -9.74 1.14
N THR A 341 6.82 -10.22 0.34
CA THR A 341 6.80 -10.01 -1.11
C THR A 341 6.73 -8.52 -1.43
N LYS A 342 7.82 -7.94 -1.95
CA LYS A 342 7.90 -6.49 -2.18
C LYS A 342 8.55 -6.13 -3.49
N ILE A 343 8.15 -4.96 -4.01
CA ILE A 343 8.89 -4.34 -5.10
C ILE A 343 10.28 -3.91 -4.63
N ARG A 344 11.25 -3.98 -5.53
CA ARG A 344 12.62 -3.53 -5.25
C ARG A 344 12.63 -2.04 -4.93
N ARG A 345 13.53 -1.61 -4.06
CA ARG A 345 13.70 -0.19 -3.71
C ARG A 345 14.01 0.68 -4.94
N GLY A 346 14.80 0.18 -5.89
CA GLY A 346 15.09 0.87 -7.14
C GLY A 346 13.83 1.13 -7.97
N LEU A 347 12.95 0.13 -8.09
CA LEU A 347 11.65 0.28 -8.73
C LEU A 347 10.75 1.29 -7.99
N ALA A 348 10.68 1.22 -6.66
CA ALA A 348 9.91 2.16 -5.85
C ALA A 348 10.35 3.62 -6.09
N VAL A 349 11.67 3.87 -6.06
CA VAL A 349 12.24 5.19 -6.36
C VAL A 349 11.97 5.63 -7.79
N LYS A 350 12.07 4.71 -8.76
CA LYS A 350 11.75 4.99 -10.16
C LYS A 350 10.29 5.38 -10.35
N LEU A 351 9.35 4.74 -9.66
CA LEU A 351 7.92 5.08 -9.71
C LEU A 351 7.67 6.44 -9.09
N MET A 352 8.29 6.73 -7.94
CA MET A 352 8.21 8.04 -7.29
C MET A 352 8.76 9.17 -8.16
N LEU A 353 9.87 8.97 -8.87
CA LEU A 353 10.39 9.96 -9.82
C LEU A 353 9.52 10.13 -11.08
N LYS A 354 8.62 9.17 -11.36
CA LYS A 354 7.70 9.19 -12.50
C LYS A 354 6.31 9.72 -12.15
N SER A 355 5.97 9.92 -10.88
CA SER A 355 4.63 10.34 -10.44
C SER A 355 4.38 11.84 -10.58
N GLY A 356 5.09 12.52 -11.49
CA GLY A 356 5.03 13.97 -11.64
C GLY A 356 3.79 14.47 -12.39
N ASP A 357 3.11 13.61 -13.16
CA ASP A 357 1.99 14.03 -13.99
C ASP A 357 1.06 12.86 -14.32
N MET A 358 -0.17 13.17 -14.74
CA MET A 358 -1.19 12.18 -15.05
C MET A 358 -0.86 11.32 -16.27
N ASP A 359 -0.09 11.81 -17.25
CA ASP A 359 0.33 11.00 -18.41
C ASP A 359 1.31 9.90 -18.00
N SER A 360 2.22 10.22 -17.08
CA SER A 360 3.16 9.28 -16.50
C SER A 360 2.46 8.24 -15.62
N VAL A 361 1.42 8.64 -14.88
CA VAL A 361 0.53 7.70 -14.16
C VAL A 361 -0.19 6.78 -15.13
N LYS A 362 -0.90 7.31 -16.13
CA LYS A 362 -1.64 6.53 -17.14
C LYS A 362 -0.72 5.53 -17.86
N ARG A 363 0.45 5.96 -18.35
CA ARG A 363 1.44 5.07 -18.99
C ARG A 363 1.91 3.95 -18.07
N THR A 364 2.07 4.24 -16.77
CA THR A 364 2.47 3.25 -15.78
C THR A 364 1.38 2.21 -15.55
N TYR A 365 0.13 2.65 -15.38
CA TYR A 365 -1.01 1.75 -15.24
C TYR A 365 -1.26 0.92 -16.50
N GLU A 366 -1.17 1.51 -17.69
CA GLU A 366 -1.26 0.79 -18.96
C GLU A 366 -0.16 -0.28 -19.05
N GLN A 367 1.09 0.07 -18.74
CA GLN A 367 2.21 -0.87 -18.75
C GLN A 367 1.95 -2.08 -17.84
N TYR A 368 1.50 -1.85 -16.60
CA TYR A 368 1.26 -2.93 -15.65
C TYR A 368 -0.02 -3.73 -15.97
N ALA A 369 -1.10 -3.09 -16.43
CA ALA A 369 -2.30 -3.79 -16.89
C ALA A 369 -1.98 -4.73 -18.06
N LEU A 370 -1.16 -4.28 -19.02
CA LEU A 370 -0.70 -5.12 -20.13
C LEU A 370 0.23 -6.24 -19.65
N SER A 371 1.10 -5.97 -18.67
CA SER A 371 1.98 -6.98 -18.07
C SER A 371 1.17 -8.09 -17.37
N ILE A 372 0.22 -7.73 -16.52
CA ILE A 372 -0.69 -8.66 -15.84
C ILE A 372 -1.46 -9.48 -16.88
N ASN A 373 -2.02 -8.82 -17.90
CA ASN A 373 -2.77 -9.52 -18.95
C ASN A 373 -1.89 -10.50 -19.76
N ARG A 374 -0.63 -10.18 -20.02
CA ARG A 374 0.32 -11.11 -20.67
C ARG A 374 0.63 -12.31 -19.79
N LYS A 375 0.88 -12.10 -18.49
CA LYS A 375 1.09 -13.18 -17.52
C LYS A 375 -0.15 -14.08 -17.43
N ASN A 376 -1.34 -13.47 -17.45
CA ASN A 376 -2.62 -14.17 -17.43
C ASN A 376 -2.78 -15.05 -18.69
N ALA A 377 -2.50 -14.52 -19.87
CA ALA A 377 -2.58 -15.25 -21.14
C ALA A 377 -1.64 -16.47 -21.19
N GLN A 378 -0.44 -16.37 -20.62
CA GLN A 378 0.52 -17.48 -20.54
C GLN A 378 0.05 -18.63 -19.64
N ARG A 379 -0.97 -18.40 -18.80
CA ARG A 379 -1.46 -19.35 -17.80
C ARG A 379 -2.78 -20.00 -18.18
N VAL A 380 -3.44 -19.54 -19.24
CA VAL A 380 -4.69 -20.12 -19.73
C VAL A 380 -4.51 -21.61 -19.99
N GLY A 381 -5.34 -22.43 -19.34
CA GLY A 381 -5.29 -23.90 -19.44
C GLY A 381 -4.14 -24.58 -18.69
N THR A 382 -3.31 -23.82 -17.94
CA THR A 382 -2.21 -24.39 -17.13
C THR A 382 -2.62 -24.72 -15.69
N ASN A 383 -3.74 -24.17 -15.23
CA ASN A 383 -4.30 -24.40 -13.91
C ASN A 383 -5.81 -24.62 -14.02
N GLU A 384 -6.24 -25.88 -13.90
CA GLU A 384 -7.66 -26.27 -14.01
C GLU A 384 -8.53 -25.76 -12.85
N GLN A 385 -7.90 -25.24 -11.79
CA GLN A 385 -8.62 -24.67 -10.63
C GLN A 385 -8.92 -23.18 -10.82
N ASP A 386 -8.38 -22.53 -11.85
CA ASP A 386 -8.47 -21.09 -12.07
C ASP A 386 -9.46 -20.74 -13.20
N ASP A 387 -10.61 -20.20 -12.84
CA ASP A 387 -11.61 -19.71 -13.80
C ASP A 387 -11.57 -18.17 -13.96
N SER A 388 -10.57 -17.49 -13.39
CA SER A 388 -10.51 -16.03 -13.35
C SER A 388 -9.97 -15.40 -14.64
N PHE A 389 -9.39 -16.19 -15.56
CA PHE A 389 -8.68 -15.71 -16.75
C PHE A 389 -9.44 -14.65 -17.56
N LEU A 390 -10.71 -14.90 -17.88
CA LEU A 390 -11.53 -13.95 -18.66
C LEU A 390 -11.79 -12.66 -17.88
N LYS A 391 -12.01 -12.79 -16.57
CA LYS A 391 -12.27 -11.64 -15.68
C LYS A 391 -11.01 -10.78 -15.54
N VAL A 392 -9.84 -11.38 -15.34
CA VAL A 392 -8.56 -10.66 -15.30
C VAL A 392 -8.33 -9.88 -16.60
N SER A 393 -8.50 -10.54 -17.76
CA SER A 393 -8.35 -9.90 -19.07
C SER A 393 -9.35 -8.73 -19.24
N THR A 394 -10.59 -8.93 -18.83
CA THR A 394 -11.65 -7.91 -18.91
C THR A 394 -11.34 -6.72 -18.03
N THR A 395 -10.91 -6.92 -16.79
CA THR A 395 -10.59 -5.83 -15.87
C THR A 395 -9.35 -5.06 -16.33
N CYS A 396 -8.32 -5.74 -16.84
CA CYS A 396 -7.17 -5.07 -17.47
C CYS A 396 -7.61 -4.22 -18.68
N ALA A 397 -8.53 -4.73 -19.50
CA ALA A 397 -9.08 -3.98 -20.63
C ALA A 397 -9.90 -2.75 -20.20
N LYS A 398 -10.63 -2.81 -19.07
CA LYS A 398 -11.33 -1.65 -18.49
C LYS A 398 -10.36 -0.52 -18.15
N ILE A 399 -9.19 -0.84 -17.60
CA ILE A 399 -8.13 0.15 -17.27
C ILE A 399 -7.62 0.83 -18.54
N VAL A 400 -7.22 0.05 -19.55
CA VAL A 400 -6.74 0.58 -20.83
C VAL A 400 -7.81 1.41 -21.54
N ARG A 401 -9.06 0.95 -21.50
CA ARG A 401 -10.20 1.68 -22.06
C ARG A 401 -10.40 3.02 -21.37
N TRP A 402 -10.39 3.07 -20.03
CA TRP A 402 -10.52 4.31 -19.27
C TRP A 402 -9.43 5.32 -19.70
N ILE A 403 -8.17 4.88 -19.79
CA ILE A 403 -7.03 5.71 -20.20
C ILE A 403 -7.29 6.33 -21.59
N HIS A 404 -7.67 5.49 -22.56
CA HIS A 404 -7.92 5.97 -23.92
C HIS A 404 -9.11 6.94 -24.01
N THR A 405 -10.21 6.65 -23.31
CA THR A 405 -11.39 7.51 -23.27
C THR A 405 -11.07 8.85 -22.59
N HIS A 406 -10.30 8.84 -21.51
CA HIS A 406 -9.83 10.05 -20.85
C HIS A 406 -8.96 10.90 -21.81
N ASP A 407 -8.00 10.31 -22.50
CA ASP A 407 -7.13 11.02 -23.46
C ASP A 407 -7.90 11.66 -24.61
N GLN A 408 -8.92 10.96 -25.13
CA GLN A 408 -9.82 11.50 -26.15
C GLN A 408 -10.61 12.71 -25.63
N LYS A 409 -11.17 12.60 -24.42
CA LYS A 409 -12.00 13.66 -23.80
C LYS A 409 -11.21 14.94 -23.54
N TYR A 410 -9.96 14.83 -23.11
CA TYR A 410 -9.12 15.98 -22.73
C TYR A 410 -8.09 16.38 -23.80
N GLY A 411 -8.24 15.90 -25.04
CA GLY A 411 -7.48 16.40 -26.20
C GLY A 411 -6.01 15.99 -26.24
N LEU A 412 -5.59 14.97 -25.49
CA LEU A 412 -4.20 14.47 -25.48
C LEU A 412 -3.91 13.46 -26.61
N VAL A 413 -4.73 13.46 -27.66
CA VAL A 413 -4.38 12.77 -28.90
C VAL A 413 -3.16 13.48 -29.49
N THR A 414 -1.99 12.87 -29.28
CA THR A 414 -0.78 13.19 -30.04
C THR A 414 -1.09 13.02 -31.52
N ASN A 415 -1.45 14.12 -32.19
CA ASN A 415 -1.34 14.25 -33.62
C ASN A 415 0.14 14.14 -33.98
N GLY A 416 0.61 12.92 -34.20
CA GLY A 416 2.00 12.65 -34.51
C GLY A 416 2.21 11.17 -34.78
N ARG A 417 2.06 10.79 -36.06
CA ARG A 417 2.62 9.59 -36.70
C ARG A 417 3.36 8.67 -35.71
N ARG A 418 2.70 7.59 -35.27
CA ARG A 418 3.43 6.37 -34.91
C ARG A 418 4.30 6.06 -36.13
N LYS A 419 5.62 6.26 -36.01
CA LYS A 419 6.55 5.63 -36.94
C LYS A 419 6.30 4.14 -36.79
N ASP A 420 5.68 3.55 -37.79
CA ASP A 420 5.71 2.11 -38.02
C ASP A 420 7.17 1.68 -38.05
N SER A 421 7.71 1.25 -36.92
CA SER A 421 8.77 0.24 -36.93
C SER A 421 8.04 -1.07 -37.25
N GLY A 422 8.00 -1.39 -38.54
CA GLY A 422 7.29 -2.54 -39.08
C GLY A 422 7.62 -3.82 -38.32
N TYR A 423 6.62 -4.36 -37.62
CA TYR A 423 6.58 -5.77 -37.32
C TYR A 423 5.88 -6.45 -38.49
N GLY A 424 6.63 -6.55 -39.60
CA GLY A 424 6.30 -7.46 -40.69
C GLY A 424 6.53 -8.87 -40.18
N SER A 425 5.50 -9.70 -40.32
CA SER A 425 5.53 -11.15 -40.19
C SER A 425 6.81 -11.75 -40.74
N THR A 426 7.56 -12.48 -39.92
CA THR A 426 8.43 -13.56 -40.40
C THR A 426 8.51 -14.63 -39.34
N LEU A 427 7.91 -15.77 -39.67
CA LEU A 427 8.23 -17.08 -39.12
C LEU A 427 9.75 -17.25 -39.11
N VAL A 428 10.31 -17.67 -37.97
CA VAL A 428 11.69 -18.18 -37.94
C VAL A 428 11.65 -19.54 -37.28
N ASP A 429 11.69 -20.54 -38.15
CA ASP A 429 12.22 -21.86 -37.86
C ASP A 429 13.75 -21.82 -38.03
N GLN A 430 14.43 -22.55 -37.15
CA GLN A 430 15.81 -23.06 -37.19
C GLN A 430 16.97 -22.22 -37.77
N SER A 431 17.99 -21.96 -36.94
CA SER A 431 19.22 -22.79 -36.86
C SER A 431 20.41 -22.01 -36.28
N SER A 432 21.22 -22.76 -35.53
CA SER A 432 22.59 -22.52 -35.08
C SER A 432 23.36 -21.33 -35.68
N ASN A 433 23.96 -20.51 -34.81
CA ASN A 433 25.41 -20.37 -34.87
C ASN A 433 26.04 -19.93 -33.54
N SER A 434 27.09 -20.66 -33.21
CA SER A 434 27.98 -20.60 -32.07
C SER A 434 29.03 -19.49 -32.19
N GLY A 435 29.55 -19.07 -31.03
CA GLY A 435 30.78 -18.28 -30.90
C GLY A 435 30.47 -16.85 -30.43
N GLY A 436 30.87 -16.40 -29.26
CA GLY A 436 31.97 -16.83 -28.41
C GLY A 436 32.74 -15.58 -27.99
N TYR A 437 32.41 -15.03 -26.83
CA TYR A 437 33.34 -14.21 -26.04
C TYR A 437 33.07 -14.50 -24.57
N SER A 438 33.72 -15.56 -24.08
CA SER A 438 34.09 -15.68 -22.67
C SER A 438 35.47 -15.04 -22.51
N PHE A 439 35.59 -14.10 -21.57
CA PHE A 439 36.78 -13.91 -20.73
C PHE A 439 36.22 -13.48 -19.37
N ILE A 440 36.04 -14.43 -18.44
CA ILE A 440 37.00 -14.84 -17.39
C ILE A 440 36.87 -13.94 -16.14
N VAL A 441 36.73 -14.41 -14.89
CA VAL A 441 36.48 -15.73 -14.26
C VAL A 441 36.50 -15.47 -12.74
N VAL A 442 35.57 -16.09 -12.00
CA VAL A 442 35.73 -16.86 -10.72
C VAL A 442 36.40 -16.16 -9.53
N ILE A 443 35.77 -16.12 -8.35
CA ILE A 443 35.75 -17.13 -7.24
C ILE A 443 34.49 -16.79 -6.39
N GLY A 444 33.67 -17.66 -5.80
CA GLY A 444 33.78 -19.03 -5.29
C GLY A 444 33.03 -19.08 -3.94
N VAL A 445 32.27 -20.15 -3.71
CA VAL A 445 31.18 -20.33 -2.74
C VAL A 445 31.65 -20.69 -1.31
N VAL A 446 30.85 -20.38 -0.26
CA VAL A 446 30.41 -21.24 0.89
C VAL A 446 29.92 -20.44 2.14
N MET A 447 28.59 -20.50 2.35
CA MET A 447 27.79 -20.76 3.57
C MET A 447 27.81 -19.90 4.87
N ILE A 448 26.64 -19.27 5.09
CA ILE A 448 25.70 -19.27 6.25
C ILE A 448 26.11 -18.70 7.63
N GLY A 449 25.30 -17.73 8.09
CA GLY A 449 25.11 -17.36 9.49
C GLY A 449 23.96 -16.36 9.73
N LEU A 450 22.71 -16.88 9.80
CA LEU A 450 21.49 -16.36 10.46
C LEU A 450 21.11 -14.85 10.42
N ALA A 451 19.97 -14.52 9.78
CA ALA A 451 19.14 -13.36 10.15
C ALA A 451 17.65 -13.63 9.84
N LEU A 452 16.92 -14.07 10.87
CA LEU A 452 15.46 -14.05 10.97
C LEU A 452 15.10 -12.96 11.98
N SER A 453 14.36 -11.93 11.55
CA SER A 453 13.30 -11.25 12.32
C SER A 453 12.78 -10.02 11.57
N LEU A 454 11.52 -10.10 11.12
CA LEU A 454 10.46 -9.08 11.12
C LEU A 454 10.67 -7.72 10.40
N GLY A 455 9.65 -7.30 9.64
CA GLY A 455 9.40 -5.88 9.37
C GLY A 455 9.87 -5.32 8.02
N MET A 456 9.36 -5.84 6.92
CA MET A 456 9.02 -5.03 5.75
C MET A 456 10.12 -4.09 5.10
N LEU A 457 11.07 -4.59 4.30
CA LEU A 457 12.19 -3.85 3.60
C LEU A 457 13.36 -3.42 4.51
N PRO A 458 14.62 -3.58 4.05
CA PRO A 458 15.81 -3.57 4.89
C PRO A 458 16.12 -2.16 5.44
N ALA A 459 16.18 -2.08 6.76
CA ALA A 459 17.15 -1.23 7.44
C ALA A 459 18.56 -1.71 7.07
N VAL A 460 19.53 -0.81 6.97
CA VAL A 460 20.73 -0.77 7.83
C VAL A 460 21.20 0.69 7.80
N GLN A 461 21.81 1.15 8.90
CA GLN A 461 22.76 2.27 8.89
C GLN A 461 23.57 2.37 7.59
#